data_AF-A0A7K4NQT6-F1
#
_entry.id   AF-A0A7K4NQT6-F1
#
_cell.length_a   1.000
_cell.length_b   1.000
_cell.length_c   1.000
_cell.angle_alpha   90.00
_cell.angle_beta   90.00
_cell.angle_gamma   90.00
#
_symmetry.space_group_name_H-M   'P 1'
#
loop_
_entity.id
_entity.type
_entity.pdbx_description
1 polymer ?
#
loop_
_entity_poly.entity_id
_entity_poly.type
_entity_poly.pdbx_seq_one_letter_code
_entity_poly.pdbx_strand_id
1 'polypeptide(L)'
;MSMIETLSDEKNSFLSRREIICDFKGLGGKLKKLEAVEMVTKEFKLDGKIVIPIKLQNHTGQPKITGIFYVYDDEKLAREHVDPTIFARLDKAKSPKEEEKDADAKPAKADASVDKPDTKTKDKSEDN
;
A
#
# COMPACT_ATOMS: atom_id res chain seq x y z
N MET A 1 24.71 -8.44 13.65
CA MET A 1 24.57 -7.84 12.30
C MET A 1 23.17 -7.26 12.24
N SER A 2 23.05 -5.96 11.97
CA SER A 2 21.75 -5.29 11.94
C SER A 2 20.86 -5.92 10.86
N MET A 3 19.59 -6.15 11.19
CA MET A 3 18.60 -6.69 10.24
C MET A 3 18.27 -5.70 9.11
N ILE A 4 18.65 -4.44 9.30
CA ILE A 4 18.43 -3.32 8.39
C ILE A 4 19.79 -2.84 7.89
N GLU A 5 19.94 -2.75 6.58
CA GLU A 5 21.09 -2.15 5.93
C GLU A 5 20.67 -0.83 5.31
N THR A 6 21.33 0.25 5.73
CA THR A 6 21.09 1.57 5.12
C THR A 6 21.87 1.63 3.82
N LEU A 7 21.18 1.75 2.69
CA LEU A 7 21.80 1.90 1.38
C LEU A 7 22.10 3.37 1.09
N SER A 8 21.17 4.26 1.42
CA SER A 8 21.32 5.69 1.18
C SER A 8 20.53 6.50 2.18
N ASP A 9 21.13 7.59 2.63
CA ASP A 9 20.53 8.59 3.51
C ASP A 9 20.86 9.96 2.91
N GLU A 10 19.92 10.49 2.14
CA GLU A 10 20.11 11.77 1.47
C GLU A 10 19.19 12.82 2.08
N LYS A 11 19.77 13.97 2.41
CA LYS A 11 19.01 15.14 2.84
C LYS A 11 18.75 16.04 1.65
N ASN A 12 17.50 16.10 1.21
CA ASN A 12 17.05 17.03 0.19
C ASN A 12 16.60 18.35 0.83
N SER A 13 17.50 19.33 0.85
CA SER A 13 17.25 20.66 1.40
C SER A 13 16.21 21.46 0.62
N PHE A 14 15.96 21.16 -0.67
CA PHE A 14 14.97 21.90 -1.48
C PHE A 14 13.53 21.57 -1.08
N LEU A 15 13.28 20.29 -0.80
CA LEU A 15 11.96 19.79 -0.42
C LEU A 15 11.81 19.59 1.10
N SER A 16 12.83 20.00 1.87
CA SER A 16 12.95 19.77 3.32
C SER A 16 12.60 18.33 3.69
N ARG A 17 13.07 17.38 2.88
CA ARG A 17 12.83 15.94 3.01
C ARG A 17 14.15 15.23 3.21
N ARG A 18 14.17 14.23 4.09
CA ARG A 18 15.24 13.23 4.13
C ARG A 18 14.75 11.94 3.48
N GLU A 19 15.48 11.47 2.47
CA GLU A 19 15.20 10.25 1.74
C GLU A 19 16.08 9.14 2.30
N ILE A 20 15.45 8.09 2.82
CA ILE A 20 16.13 6.95 3.40
C ILE A 20 15.78 5.73 2.57
N ILE A 21 16.81 5.09 2.03
CA ILE A 21 16.72 3.81 1.34
C ILE A 21 17.38 2.78 2.23
N CYS A 22 16.61 1.77 2.65
CA CYS A 22 17.13 0.70 3.49
C CYS A 22 16.66 -0.68 3.01
N ASP A 23 17.57 -1.64 3.11
CA ASP A 23 17.36 -3.05 2.83
C ASP A 23 17.08 -3.81 4.12
N PHE A 24 15.94 -4.49 4.19
CA PHE A 24 15.58 -5.39 5.28
C PHE A 24 15.98 -6.82 4.91
N LYS A 25 16.99 -7.37 5.59
CA LYS A 25 17.44 -8.75 5.38
C LYS A 25 16.62 -9.73 6.21
N GLY A 26 16.24 -10.85 5.61
CA GLY A 26 15.50 -11.94 6.27
C GLY A 26 13.99 -11.71 6.42
N LEU A 27 13.49 -10.55 5.97
CA LEU A 27 12.08 -10.15 6.12
C LEU A 27 11.27 -10.24 4.81
N GLY A 28 11.85 -10.83 3.76
CA GLY A 28 11.19 -11.09 2.47
C GLY A 28 9.79 -11.67 2.61
N GLY A 29 8.78 -10.96 2.08
CA GLY A 29 7.37 -11.37 2.11
C GLY A 29 6.64 -11.26 3.47
N LYS A 30 7.36 -10.99 4.56
CA LYS A 30 6.77 -10.91 5.92
C LYS A 30 6.62 -9.48 6.43
N LEU A 31 7.37 -8.54 5.86
CA LEU A 31 7.38 -7.17 6.34
C LEU A 31 6.11 -6.41 5.94
N LYS A 32 5.34 -5.98 6.94
CA LYS A 32 4.23 -5.03 6.74
C LYS A 32 4.74 -3.59 6.73
N LYS A 33 4.01 -2.70 6.07
CA LYS A 33 4.39 -1.29 5.94
C LYS A 33 4.52 -0.57 7.30
N LEU A 34 3.60 -0.83 8.24
CA LEU A 34 3.64 -0.21 9.57
C LEU A 34 4.84 -0.66 10.39
N GLU A 35 5.08 -1.97 10.43
CA GLU A 35 6.26 -2.55 11.11
C GLU A 35 7.56 -2.00 10.52
N ALA A 36 7.61 -1.80 9.20
CA ALA A 36 8.76 -1.16 8.55
C ALA A 36 8.96 0.28 9.01
N VAL A 37 7.89 1.08 9.13
CA VAL A 37 7.99 2.45 9.65
C VAL A 37 8.48 2.47 11.09
N GLU A 38 7.96 1.58 11.95
CA GLU A 38 8.41 1.48 13.34
C GLU A 38 9.88 1.10 13.46
N MET A 39 10.33 0.12 12.66
CA MET A 39 11.73 -0.30 12.63
C MET A 39 12.65 0.83 12.17
N VAL A 40 12.27 1.56 11.11
CA VAL A 40 13.05 2.70 10.62
C VAL A 40 13.09 3.82 11.66
N THR A 41 11.97 4.12 12.30
CA THR A 41 11.91 5.16 13.34
C THR A 41 12.83 4.82 14.51
N LYS A 42 12.87 3.55 14.93
CA LYS A 42 13.77 3.05 15.98
C LYS A 42 15.24 3.10 15.59
N GLU A 43 15.59 2.64 14.39
CA GLU A 43 16.98 2.59 13.92
C GLU A 43 17.57 4.00 13.75
N PHE A 44 16.79 4.92 13.15
CA PHE A 44 17.24 6.26 12.82
C PHE A 44 16.91 7.33 13.88
N LYS A 45 16.29 6.92 15.01
CA LYS A 45 15.88 7.82 16.10
C LYS A 45 15.08 9.03 15.60
N LEU A 46 14.08 8.76 14.77
CA LEU A 46 13.28 9.79 14.10
C LEU A 46 12.04 10.19 14.93
N ASP A 47 12.20 10.25 16.24
CA ASP A 47 11.10 10.55 17.17
C ASP A 47 10.59 11.97 16.94
N GLY A 48 9.30 12.09 16.62
CA GLY A 48 8.64 13.36 16.30
C GLY A 48 8.69 13.77 14.82
N LYS A 49 9.35 12.99 13.95
CA LYS A 49 9.33 13.21 12.49
C LYS A 49 8.35 12.27 11.82
N ILE A 50 7.81 12.71 10.68
CA ILE A 50 6.82 11.93 9.93
C ILE A 50 7.56 11.07 8.94
N VAL A 51 7.56 9.77 9.17
CA VAL A 51 8.13 8.77 8.27
C VAL A 51 7.03 8.21 7.38
N ILE A 52 7.16 8.43 6.08
CA ILE A 52 6.21 7.99 5.07
C ILE A 52 6.84 6.88 4.22
N PRO A 53 6.28 5.66 4.21
CA PRO A 53 6.73 4.61 3.33
C PRO A 53 6.14 4.83 1.93
N ILE A 54 7.00 5.01 0.92
CA ILE A 54 6.55 5.16 -0.47
C ILE A 54 6.50 3.84 -1.19
N LYS A 55 7.62 3.11 -1.15
CA LYS A 55 7.73 1.85 -1.86
C LYS A 55 8.45 0.85 -0.98
N LEU A 56 7.88 -0.35 -0.95
CA LEU A 56 8.48 -1.52 -0.35
C LEU A 56 8.57 -2.56 -1.46
N GLN A 57 9.77 -2.84 -1.92
CA GLN A 57 10.02 -3.71 -3.06
C GLN A 57 10.68 -5.00 -2.58
N ASN A 58 10.03 -6.13 -2.85
CA ASN A 58 10.60 -7.44 -2.60
C ASN A 58 11.44 -7.87 -3.80
N HIS A 59 12.55 -8.55 -3.53
CA HIS A 59 13.39 -9.13 -4.57
C HIS A 59 13.09 -10.62 -4.71
N THR A 60 12.67 -11.07 -5.89
CA THR A 60 12.41 -12.49 -6.12
C THR A 60 13.70 -13.30 -6.00
N GLY A 61 13.66 -14.41 -5.26
CA GLY A 61 14.83 -15.27 -5.03
C GLY A 61 15.84 -14.74 -4.02
N GLN A 62 15.62 -13.55 -3.44
CA GLN A 62 16.45 -13.02 -2.36
C GLN A 62 15.56 -12.71 -1.15
N PRO A 63 15.93 -13.13 0.09
CA PRO A 63 15.15 -12.83 1.29
C PRO A 63 15.38 -11.39 1.75
N LYS A 64 15.34 -10.42 0.83
CA LYS A 64 15.57 -9.00 1.11
C LYS A 64 14.44 -8.14 0.57
N ILE A 65 14.18 -7.03 1.27
CA ILE A 65 13.19 -6.04 0.88
C ILE A 65 13.86 -4.68 0.87
N THR A 66 13.78 -3.97 -0.24
CA THR A 66 14.23 -2.58 -0.32
C THR A 66 13.07 -1.65 -0.03
N GLY A 67 13.19 -0.85 1.02
CA GLY A 67 12.22 0.17 1.40
C GLY A 67 12.74 1.57 1.09
N ILE A 68 11.87 2.39 0.51
CA ILE A 68 12.11 3.82 0.30
C ILE A 68 11.19 4.58 1.24
N PHE A 69 11.78 5.37 2.13
CA PHE A 69 11.11 6.14 3.15
C PHE A 69 11.44 7.61 3.00
N TYR A 70 10.42 8.44 3.19
CA TYR A 70 10.55 9.88 3.19
C TYR A 70 10.24 10.40 4.57
N VAL A 71 11.18 11.16 5.11
CA VAL A 71 11.09 11.74 6.44
C VAL A 71 10.89 13.24 6.28
N TYR A 72 9.82 13.73 6.90
CA TYR A 72 9.48 15.13 6.95
C TYR A 72 9.53 15.64 8.39
N ASP A 73 9.99 16.88 8.54
CA ASP A 73 9.94 17.60 9.81
C ASP A 73 8.53 18.21 10.04
N ASP A 74 7.81 18.56 8.97
CA ASP A 74 6.50 19.23 9.03
C ASP A 74 5.35 18.42 8.38
N GLU A 75 4.19 18.38 9.03
CA GLU A 75 2.97 17.70 8.53
C GLU A 75 2.36 18.36 7.29
N LYS A 76 2.42 19.69 7.22
CA LYS A 76 1.81 20.44 6.11
C LYS A 76 2.57 20.19 4.81
N LEU A 77 3.90 20.27 4.87
CA LEU A 77 4.78 19.95 3.73
C LEU A 77 4.64 18.51 3.30
N ALA A 78 4.48 17.59 4.25
CA ALA A 78 4.27 16.19 3.95
C ALA A 78 2.97 15.98 3.13
N ARG A 79 1.87 16.68 3.47
CA ARG A 79 0.58 16.59 2.73
C ARG A 79 0.61 17.25 1.37
N GLU A 80 1.40 18.30 1.18
CA GLU A 80 1.54 18.97 -0.12
C GLU A 80 2.42 18.18 -1.08
N HIS A 81 3.50 17.58 -0.57
CA HIS A 81 4.48 16.86 -1.40
C HIS A 81 4.13 15.40 -1.65
N VAL A 82 3.31 14.78 -0.78
CA VAL A 82 2.95 13.38 -0.90
C VAL A 82 1.47 13.27 -1.24
N ASP A 83 1.16 12.41 -2.22
CA ASP A 83 -0.21 12.17 -2.65
C ASP A 83 -1.13 11.83 -1.45
N PRO A 84 -2.31 12.48 -1.35
CA PRO A 84 -3.26 12.23 -0.25
C PRO A 84 -3.65 10.76 -0.10
N THR A 85 -3.64 10.01 -1.21
CA THR A 85 -3.91 8.57 -1.23
C THR A 85 -2.93 7.76 -0.37
N ILE A 86 -1.67 8.20 -0.24
CA ILE A 86 -0.68 7.53 0.60
C ILE A 86 -1.03 7.73 2.08
N PHE A 87 -1.47 8.92 2.47
CA PHE A 87 -1.97 9.18 3.82
C PHE A 87 -3.24 8.39 4.12
N ALA A 88 -4.24 8.41 3.22
CA ALA A 88 -5.46 7.63 3.39
C ALA A 88 -5.19 6.12 3.56
N ARG A 89 -4.21 5.58 2.82
CA ARG A 89 -3.77 4.18 2.97
C ARG A 89 -3.02 3.94 4.27
N LEU A 90 -2.23 4.90 4.73
CA LEU A 90 -1.48 4.80 5.99
C LEU A 90 -2.44 4.85 7.19
N ASP A 91 -3.43 5.73 7.17
CA ASP A 91 -4.44 5.85 8.23
C ASP A 91 -5.33 4.61 8.28
N LYS A 92 -5.78 4.09 7.13
CA LYS A 92 -6.50 2.81 7.07
C LYS A 92 -5.67 1.64 7.58
N ALA A 93 -4.34 1.68 7.41
CA ALA A 93 -3.46 0.64 7.93
C ALA A 93 -3.30 0.74 9.45
N LYS A 94 -3.25 1.95 10.02
CA LYS A 94 -3.06 2.19 11.47
C LYS A 94 -4.30 1.87 12.31
N SER A 95 -5.49 1.91 11.71
CA SER A 95 -6.77 1.67 12.40
C SER A 95 -7.41 0.34 12.00
N PRO A 96 -7.09 -0.79 12.67
CA PRO A 96 -7.76 -2.07 12.43
C PRO A 96 -9.11 -2.24 13.17
N LYS A 97 -9.78 -1.15 13.58
CA LYS A 97 -11.12 -1.18 14.19
C LYS A 97 -11.95 -0.02 13.68
N GLU A 98 -12.80 -0.33 12.71
CA GLU A 98 -14.20 0.14 12.56
C GLU A 98 -14.74 -0.51 11.28
N GLU A 99 -15.10 -1.79 11.41
CA GLU A 99 -16.08 -2.40 10.52
C GLU A 99 -17.49 -1.99 10.98
N GLU A 100 -18.32 -1.62 9.99
CA GLU A 100 -19.78 -1.42 10.02
C GLU A 100 -20.28 -0.15 10.76
N LYS A 101 -21.08 0.76 10.17
CA LYS A 101 -22.23 0.60 9.27
C LYS A 101 -22.49 1.90 8.50
N ASP A 102 -22.64 1.81 7.19
CA ASP A 102 -23.70 2.56 6.51
C ASP A 102 -24.37 1.56 5.55
N ALA A 103 -25.38 0.89 6.11
CA ALA A 103 -26.38 0.18 5.36
C ALA A 103 -27.59 1.12 5.24
N ASP A 104 -27.91 1.53 4.01
CA ASP A 104 -29.25 1.99 3.63
C ASP A 104 -29.44 1.57 2.15
N ALA A 105 -29.90 0.34 1.89
CA ALA A 105 -31.30 -0.06 1.81
C ALA A 105 -32.12 0.58 0.65
N LYS A 106 -31.98 -0.03 -0.56
CA LYS A 106 -33.04 -0.63 -1.41
C LYS A 106 -34.32 0.24 -1.69
N PRO A 107 -34.78 0.35 -2.97
CA PRO A 107 -35.68 -0.71 -3.45
C PRO A 107 -35.42 -1.22 -4.86
N ALA A 108 -35.44 -2.56 -4.94
CA ALA A 108 -35.85 -3.28 -6.12
C ALA A 108 -37.21 -2.75 -6.60
N LYS A 109 -37.29 -2.34 -7.86
CA LYS A 109 -38.52 -2.44 -8.65
C LYS A 109 -38.34 -3.62 -9.59
N ALA A 110 -39.07 -4.69 -9.28
CA ALA A 110 -39.50 -5.64 -10.27
C ALA A 110 -40.33 -4.89 -11.33
N ASP A 111 -40.17 -5.24 -12.59
CA ASP A 111 -41.33 -5.55 -13.42
C ASP A 111 -40.90 -6.55 -14.51
N ALA A 112 -41.67 -7.63 -14.56
CA ALA A 112 -41.53 -8.76 -15.44
C ALA A 112 -42.36 -8.53 -16.71
N SER A 113 -41.85 -9.01 -17.85
CA SER A 113 -42.65 -9.44 -19.00
C SER A 113 -41.76 -10.38 -19.82
N VAL A 114 -41.90 -11.72 -19.71
CA VAL A 114 -42.78 -12.58 -20.55
C VAL A 114 -42.48 -12.30 -22.03
N ASP A 115 -41.81 -13.18 -22.81
CA ASP A 115 -42.31 -14.49 -23.28
C ASP A 115 -41.18 -15.31 -23.98
N LYS A 116 -41.15 -16.64 -23.80
CA LYS A 116 -40.44 -17.65 -24.65
C LYS A 116 -41.42 -18.12 -25.75
N PRO A 117 -41.07 -18.95 -26.77
CA PRO A 117 -39.80 -19.59 -27.16
C PRO A 117 -39.47 -19.41 -28.67
N ASP A 118 -38.30 -19.85 -29.16
CA ASP A 118 -38.09 -20.95 -30.14
C ASP A 118 -36.74 -20.61 -30.83
N THR A 119 -35.84 -21.47 -31.32
CA THR A 119 -35.83 -22.89 -31.69
C THR A 119 -34.36 -23.35 -31.75
N LYS A 120 -34.09 -24.53 -31.18
CA LYS A 120 -33.17 -25.59 -31.61
C LYS A 120 -32.46 -25.42 -32.97
N THR A 121 -31.12 -25.36 -33.00
CA THR A 121 -30.28 -26.19 -33.91
C THR A 121 -28.88 -26.42 -33.34
N LYS A 122 -28.41 -27.63 -33.57
CA LYS A 122 -27.19 -28.33 -33.12
C LYS A 122 -26.40 -28.64 -34.38
N ASP A 123 -25.12 -28.28 -34.45
CA ASP A 123 -24.07 -28.83 -35.33
C ASP A 123 -22.77 -28.11 -34.91
N LYS A 124 -21.64 -28.69 -34.49
CA LYS A 124 -20.95 -29.99 -34.68
C LYS A 124 -20.56 -30.34 -36.12
N SER A 125 -19.52 -29.67 -36.60
CA SER A 125 -18.56 -30.16 -37.61
C SER A 125 -17.22 -29.47 -37.29
N GLU A 126 -16.18 -30.15 -36.79
CA GLU A 126 -15.26 -31.01 -37.55
C GLU A 126 -14.85 -30.38 -38.88
N ASP A 127 -13.63 -29.86 -38.94
CA ASP A 127 -12.83 -29.97 -40.16
C ASP A 127 -11.35 -30.15 -39.77
N ASN A 128 -10.69 -30.95 -40.60
CA ASN A 128 -9.41 -31.63 -40.40
C ASN A 128 -8.22 -30.69 -40.60
#